data_AF-A0A397DHA1-F1
#
_entry.id   AF-A0A397DHA1-F1
#
_cell.length_a   1.000
_cell.length_b   1.000
_cell.length_c   1.000
_cell.angle_alpha   90.00
_cell.angle_beta   90.00
_cell.angle_gamma   90.00
#
_symmetry.space_group_name_H-M   'P 1'
#
loop_
_entity.id
_entity.type
_entity.pdbx_description
1 polymer ?
#
loop_
_entity_poly.entity_id
_entity_poly.type
_entity_poly.pdbx_seq_one_letter_code
_entity_poly.pdbx_strand_id
1 'polypeptide(L)'
;SYLAPEVLDGDNQYYCDTCQAKQNATRHIEIEESTLPPTLMLHLMRFVYDVKTCTKKKVQDAVEIPAEICMRDLLPSSKVSYRLVGMLNHRGTTASAGHYTAHIFEPSTAAWYLFDDTQVDPVRRPPASFLAASKEAYMLIYSRVPRAQDKPKTDAAMPSPVRVAEVQAANAALQQNVTAYAARVVDLTEAIAVRKAKYEYHMETPLGNAAKFYWIDASVLKAWVLGDDIGHSVAATTSETTEYVCPHNKLRPDKSRQLKRVSEQLYRELCSVVHAGPSVVLSSENYWCRAFLYLC
;
A
#
# COMPACT_ATOMS: atom_id res chain seq x y z
N SER A 1 -0.41 13.97 -36.79
CA SER A 1 -1.76 14.28 -36.30
C SER A 1 -2.69 13.15 -36.73
N TYR A 2 -3.67 12.75 -35.90
CA TYR A 2 -4.50 11.55 -36.14
C TYR A 2 -5.36 11.63 -37.42
N LEU A 3 -5.87 12.81 -37.74
CA LEU A 3 -6.71 13.05 -38.94
C LEU A 3 -5.90 13.55 -40.15
N ALA A 4 -4.57 13.62 -40.05
CA ALA A 4 -3.77 14.07 -41.19
C ALA A 4 -3.80 13.02 -42.32
N PRO A 5 -3.83 13.45 -43.59
CA PRO A 5 -3.69 12.55 -44.73
C PRO A 5 -2.40 11.73 -44.64
N GLU A 6 -2.46 10.45 -44.96
CA GLU A 6 -1.32 9.54 -45.03
C GLU A 6 -1.09 9.10 -46.48
N VAL A 7 0.13 9.31 -46.97
CA VAL A 7 0.52 8.87 -48.32
C VAL A 7 0.95 7.41 -48.24
N LEU A 8 0.33 6.59 -49.08
CA LEU A 8 0.61 5.17 -49.23
C LEU A 8 1.41 4.97 -50.52
N ASP A 9 2.74 4.89 -50.42
CA ASP A 9 3.67 4.72 -51.53
C ASP A 9 4.78 3.70 -51.19
N GLY A 10 5.65 3.42 -52.17
CA GLY A 10 6.76 2.46 -52.02
C GLY A 10 6.28 1.07 -51.56
N ASP A 11 6.83 0.59 -50.45
CA ASP A 11 6.47 -0.70 -49.88
C ASP A 11 5.03 -0.73 -49.30
N ASN A 12 4.47 0.43 -48.97
CA ASN A 12 3.16 0.61 -48.33
C ASN A 12 2.02 0.91 -49.32
N GLN A 13 2.23 0.70 -50.63
CA GLN A 13 1.21 0.93 -51.65
C GLN A 13 -0.10 0.17 -51.40
N TYR A 14 -1.23 0.82 -51.72
CA TYR A 14 -2.56 0.27 -51.60
C TYR A 14 -2.86 -0.70 -52.76
N TYR A 15 -3.42 -1.87 -52.46
CA TYR A 15 -3.89 -2.77 -53.51
C TYR A 15 -5.26 -2.31 -54.02
N CYS A 16 -5.31 -1.87 -55.28
CA CYS A 16 -6.55 -1.41 -55.89
C CYS A 16 -7.24 -2.55 -56.64
N ASP A 17 -8.43 -2.96 -56.20
CA ASP A 17 -9.21 -4.02 -56.83
C ASP A 17 -9.66 -3.68 -58.26
N THR A 18 -9.75 -2.41 -58.63
CA THR A 18 -10.07 -2.01 -60.02
C THR A 18 -8.85 -2.11 -60.92
N CYS A 19 -7.68 -1.70 -60.43
CA CYS A 19 -6.43 -1.76 -61.20
C CYS A 19 -5.79 -3.15 -61.18
N GLN A 20 -6.19 -4.01 -60.24
CA GLN A 20 -5.58 -5.32 -59.95
C GLN A 20 -4.06 -5.22 -59.72
N ALA A 21 -3.62 -4.15 -59.04
CA ALA A 21 -2.21 -3.86 -58.78
C ALA A 21 -2.03 -2.92 -57.58
N LYS A 22 -0.81 -2.88 -57.03
CA LYS A 22 -0.40 -1.90 -56.01
C LYS A 22 -0.28 -0.51 -56.63
N GLN A 23 -0.90 0.48 -55.99
CA GLN A 23 -0.96 1.86 -56.44
C GLN A 23 -0.58 2.81 -55.31
N ASN A 24 -0.05 3.97 -55.70
CA ASN A 24 0.08 5.09 -54.78
C ASN A 24 -1.31 5.60 -54.44
N ALA A 25 -1.58 5.83 -53.15
CA ALA A 25 -2.87 6.33 -52.67
C ALA A 25 -2.68 7.32 -51.52
N THR A 26 -3.74 8.05 -51.18
CA THR A 26 -3.78 8.88 -49.96
C THR A 26 -4.94 8.41 -49.09
N ARG A 27 -4.64 8.00 -47.86
CA ARG A 27 -5.64 7.58 -46.87
C ARG A 27 -6.01 8.76 -45.99
N HIS A 28 -7.31 8.95 -45.77
CA HIS A 28 -7.87 9.94 -44.85
C HIS A 28 -8.69 9.22 -43.77
N ILE A 29 -8.73 9.82 -42.58
CA ILE A 29 -9.56 9.38 -41.46
C ILE A 29 -10.41 10.58 -41.05
N GLU A 30 -11.72 10.37 -40.95
CA GLU A 30 -12.68 11.42 -40.60
C GLU A 30 -13.50 10.98 -39.39
N ILE A 31 -14.04 11.96 -38.66
CA ILE A 31 -14.94 11.73 -37.52
C ILE A 31 -16.32 12.23 -37.94
N GLU A 32 -17.34 11.37 -37.87
CA GLU A 32 -18.71 11.79 -38.11
C GLU A 32 -19.37 12.27 -36.80
N GLU A 33 -20.01 13.45 -36.81
CA GLU A 33 -20.63 14.01 -35.59
C GLU A 33 -21.69 13.09 -34.98
N SER A 34 -22.41 12.32 -35.81
CA SER A 34 -23.42 11.33 -35.40
C SER A 34 -22.83 10.19 -34.55
N THR A 35 -21.54 9.91 -34.70
CA THR A 35 -20.84 8.80 -34.02
C THR A 35 -20.21 9.20 -32.69
N LEU A 36 -20.26 10.49 -32.34
CA LEU A 36 -19.65 11.01 -31.11
C LEU A 36 -20.31 10.43 -29.85
N PRO A 37 -19.57 9.67 -29.03
CA PRO A 37 -20.15 8.91 -27.93
C PRO A 37 -20.53 9.79 -26.74
N PRO A 38 -21.49 9.40 -25.89
CA PRO A 38 -21.77 10.12 -24.64
C PRO A 38 -20.56 10.20 -23.70
N THR A 39 -19.71 9.17 -23.72
CA THR A 39 -18.45 9.12 -22.97
C THR A 39 -17.30 8.92 -23.95
N LEU A 40 -16.40 9.88 -24.02
CA LEU A 40 -15.20 9.85 -24.86
C LEU A 40 -14.00 9.41 -24.02
N MET A 41 -13.37 8.30 -24.41
CA MET A 41 -12.16 7.79 -23.77
C MET A 41 -10.96 8.05 -24.69
N LEU A 42 -9.97 8.79 -24.20
CA LEU A 42 -8.75 9.10 -24.93
C LEU A 42 -7.58 8.37 -24.28
N HIS A 43 -6.95 7.47 -25.01
CA HIS A 43 -5.74 6.77 -24.58
C HIS A 43 -4.51 7.53 -25.10
N LEU A 44 -3.69 8.02 -24.18
CA LEU A 44 -2.43 8.68 -24.52
C LEU A 44 -1.38 7.61 -24.82
N MET A 45 -0.95 7.53 -26.09
CA MET A 45 0.04 6.58 -26.59
C MET A 45 1.46 6.89 -26.05
N ARG A 46 1.67 6.67 -24.75
CA ARG A 46 2.92 7.01 -24.05
C ARG A 46 3.99 5.94 -24.14
N PHE A 47 3.73 4.77 -24.71
CA PHE A 47 4.73 3.72 -24.80
C PHE A 47 5.22 3.58 -26.23
N VAL A 48 6.49 3.89 -26.43
CA VAL A 48 7.18 3.81 -27.72
C VAL A 48 8.26 2.73 -27.65
N TYR A 49 8.52 2.08 -28.78
CA TYR A 49 9.60 1.11 -28.87
C TYR A 49 10.92 1.83 -29.18
N ASP A 50 11.92 1.69 -28.31
CA ASP A 50 13.26 2.21 -28.55
C ASP A 50 14.08 1.14 -29.26
N VAL A 51 14.35 1.40 -30.55
CA VAL A 51 15.09 0.47 -31.42
C VAL A 51 16.54 0.27 -30.95
N LYS A 52 17.14 1.26 -30.26
CA LYS A 52 18.54 1.17 -29.82
C LYS A 52 18.70 0.23 -28.63
N THR A 53 17.76 0.28 -27.69
CA THR A 53 17.78 -0.57 -26.49
C THR A 53 16.96 -1.84 -26.66
N CYS A 54 16.25 -1.99 -27.78
CA CYS A 54 15.29 -3.06 -28.04
C CYS A 54 14.21 -3.21 -26.95
N THR A 55 13.83 -2.11 -26.28
CA THR A 55 12.87 -2.12 -25.16
C THR A 55 11.77 -1.08 -25.34
N LYS A 56 10.62 -1.30 -24.67
CA LYS A 56 9.55 -0.29 -24.60
C LYS A 56 9.93 0.79 -23.58
N LYS A 57 9.89 2.04 -24.02
CA LYS A 57 10.13 3.22 -23.19
C LYS A 57 8.85 4.03 -23.02
N LYS A 58 8.62 4.52 -21.81
CA LYS A 58 7.56 5.49 -21.55
C LYS A 58 8.02 6.90 -21.92
N VAL A 59 7.22 7.60 -22.72
CA VAL A 59 7.32 9.02 -23.03
C VAL A 59 6.88 9.81 -21.79
N GLN A 60 7.82 10.54 -21.20
CA GLN A 60 7.62 11.32 -19.96
C GLN A 60 7.33 12.80 -20.21
N ASP A 61 7.18 13.19 -21.47
CA ASP A 61 6.85 14.56 -21.85
C ASP A 61 5.53 14.97 -21.21
N ALA A 62 5.50 16.20 -20.71
CA ALA A 62 4.30 16.76 -20.12
C ALA A 62 3.26 17.00 -21.22
N VAL A 63 2.02 16.65 -20.92
CA VAL A 63 0.87 16.88 -21.81
C VAL A 63 -0.11 17.79 -21.07
N GLU A 64 -0.55 18.84 -21.75
CA GLU A 64 -1.64 19.68 -21.29
C GLU A 64 -2.97 18.95 -21.52
N ILE A 65 -3.80 18.92 -20.48
CA ILE A 65 -5.09 18.24 -20.48
C ILE A 65 -6.18 19.30 -20.37
N PRO A 66 -6.94 19.56 -21.45
CA PRO A 66 -8.01 20.52 -21.40
C PRO A 66 -9.14 20.01 -20.50
N ALA A 67 -9.66 20.87 -19.63
CA ALA A 67 -10.82 20.55 -18.80
C ALA A 67 -12.09 20.35 -19.66
N GLU A 68 -12.17 21.03 -20.81
CA GLU A 68 -13.23 20.89 -21.78
C GLU A 68 -12.65 20.81 -23.20
N ILE A 69 -13.13 19.85 -24.00
CA ILE A 69 -12.80 19.72 -25.43
C ILE A 69 -14.01 20.18 -26.23
N CYS A 70 -13.83 21.20 -27.07
CA CYS A 70 -14.83 21.60 -28.06
C CYS A 70 -14.56 20.86 -29.37
N MET A 71 -15.53 20.09 -29.87
CA MET A 71 -15.35 19.33 -31.12
C MET A 71 -15.31 20.23 -32.35
N ARG A 72 -15.60 21.54 -32.22
CA ARG A 72 -15.57 22.51 -33.32
C ARG A 72 -14.21 22.56 -34.03
N ASP A 73 -13.13 22.36 -33.28
CA ASP A 73 -11.76 22.42 -33.82
C ASP A 73 -11.48 21.28 -34.82
N LEU A 74 -12.20 20.16 -34.67
CA LEU A 74 -12.11 19.00 -35.57
C LEU A 74 -13.29 18.94 -36.55
N LEU A 75 -14.45 19.46 -36.14
CA LEU A 75 -15.73 19.42 -36.85
C LEU A 75 -16.35 20.83 -36.82
N PRO A 76 -16.06 21.70 -37.80
CA PRO A 76 -16.39 23.14 -37.74
C PRO A 76 -17.85 23.49 -37.44
N SER A 77 -18.79 22.62 -37.81
CA SER A 77 -20.23 22.80 -37.58
C SER A 77 -20.72 22.22 -36.26
N SER A 78 -19.89 21.45 -35.54
CA SER A 78 -20.30 20.76 -34.33
C SER A 78 -20.48 21.71 -33.16
N LYS A 79 -21.53 21.46 -32.39
CA LYS A 79 -21.79 22.09 -31.09
C LYS A 79 -21.54 21.13 -29.92
N VAL A 80 -20.87 20.01 -30.17
CA VAL A 80 -20.56 19.02 -29.14
C VAL A 80 -19.32 19.48 -28.35
N SER A 81 -19.47 19.51 -27.04
CA SER A 81 -18.36 19.69 -26.10
C SER A 81 -18.32 18.53 -25.12
N TYR A 82 -17.13 18.28 -24.60
CA TYR A 82 -16.81 17.18 -23.69
C TYR A 82 -16.11 17.74 -22.47
N ARG A 83 -16.57 17.41 -21.27
CA ARG A 83 -15.93 17.81 -20.01
C ARG A 83 -15.17 16.64 -19.41
N LEU A 84 -13.95 16.89 -18.93
CA LEU A 84 -13.15 15.88 -18.26
C LEU A 84 -13.85 15.45 -16.96
N VAL A 85 -14.06 14.16 -16.80
CA VAL A 85 -14.68 13.56 -15.61
C VAL A 85 -13.78 12.53 -14.94
N GLY A 86 -12.77 12.03 -15.64
CA GLY A 86 -11.82 11.08 -15.09
C GLY A 86 -10.46 11.14 -15.79
N MET A 87 -9.41 10.86 -15.04
CA MET A 87 -8.04 10.75 -15.53
C MET A 87 -7.37 9.59 -14.83
N LEU A 88 -7.00 8.56 -15.58
CA LEU A 88 -6.20 7.44 -15.10
C LEU A 88 -4.73 7.80 -15.31
N ASN A 89 -3.96 7.70 -14.24
CA ASN A 89 -2.53 7.93 -14.24
C ASN A 89 -1.80 6.60 -14.16
N HIS A 90 -0.66 6.53 -14.85
CA HIS A 90 0.32 5.48 -14.67
C HIS A 90 1.59 6.08 -14.11
N ARG A 91 1.91 5.79 -12.85
CA ARG A 91 3.17 6.18 -12.20
C ARG A 91 4.24 5.13 -12.48
N GLY A 92 5.44 5.56 -12.82
CA GLY A 92 6.53 4.67 -13.20
C GLY A 92 7.07 4.94 -14.60
N THR A 93 8.23 4.36 -14.88
CA THR A 93 9.06 4.68 -16.06
C THR A 93 9.02 3.59 -17.14
N THR A 94 8.55 2.39 -16.81
CA THR A 94 8.52 1.24 -17.72
C THR A 94 7.10 0.94 -18.20
N ALA A 95 6.98 0.19 -19.30
CA ALA A 95 5.69 -0.30 -19.77
C ALA A 95 5.20 -1.56 -19.02
N SER A 96 6.11 -2.27 -18.37
CA SER A 96 5.85 -3.58 -17.73
C SER A 96 5.58 -3.47 -16.23
N ALA A 97 5.89 -2.33 -15.61
CA ALA A 97 5.71 -2.10 -14.19
C ALA A 97 5.42 -0.62 -13.91
N GLY A 98 4.49 -0.41 -12.99
CA GLY A 98 4.09 0.90 -12.49
C GLY A 98 2.89 0.80 -11.57
N HIS A 99 2.41 1.96 -11.12
CA HIS A 99 1.29 2.09 -10.20
C HIS A 99 0.17 2.91 -10.83
N TYR A 100 -1.06 2.39 -10.81
CA TYR A 100 -2.21 3.07 -11.41
C TYR A 100 -3.01 3.80 -10.34
N THR A 101 -3.33 5.07 -10.61
CA THR A 101 -4.23 5.87 -9.76
C THR A 101 -5.26 6.56 -10.63
N ALA A 102 -6.38 6.96 -10.06
CA ALA A 102 -7.43 7.65 -10.81
C ALA A 102 -7.83 8.97 -10.14
N HIS A 103 -7.81 10.06 -10.90
CA HIS A 103 -8.51 11.29 -10.51
C HIS A 103 -9.90 11.24 -11.11
N ILE A 104 -10.93 11.30 -10.28
CA ILE A 104 -12.34 11.25 -10.71
C ILE A 104 -13.06 12.48 -10.18
N PHE A 105 -13.85 13.12 -11.04
CA PHE A 105 -14.74 14.21 -10.67
C PHE A 105 -16.06 13.65 -10.18
N GLU A 106 -16.47 14.02 -8.97
CA GLU A 106 -17.74 13.66 -8.37
C GLU A 106 -18.76 14.80 -8.56
N PRO A 107 -19.78 14.64 -9.42
CA PRO A 107 -20.73 15.71 -9.71
C PRO A 107 -21.54 16.17 -8.50
N SER A 108 -21.88 15.27 -7.57
CA SER A 108 -22.71 15.62 -6.40
C SER A 108 -22.02 16.56 -5.42
N THR A 109 -20.70 16.48 -5.33
CA THR A 109 -19.86 17.34 -4.46
C THR A 109 -19.12 18.43 -5.24
N ALA A 110 -19.21 18.39 -6.57
CA ALA A 110 -18.45 19.24 -7.50
C ALA A 110 -16.94 19.25 -7.19
N ALA A 111 -16.39 18.11 -6.74
CA ALA A 111 -15.01 17.99 -6.29
C ALA A 111 -14.27 16.85 -7.00
N TRP A 112 -12.95 16.96 -7.05
CA TRP A 112 -12.08 15.91 -7.55
C TRP A 112 -11.60 15.04 -6.41
N TYR A 113 -11.52 13.74 -6.65
CA TYR A 113 -11.01 12.74 -5.73
C TYR A 113 -9.89 11.94 -6.40
N LEU A 114 -8.85 11.63 -5.64
CA LEU A 114 -7.78 10.72 -6.00
C LEU A 114 -8.08 9.36 -5.38
N PHE A 115 -8.28 8.37 -6.25
CA PHE A 115 -8.40 6.96 -5.91
C PHE A 115 -7.02 6.31 -6.07
N ASP A 116 -6.47 5.85 -4.95
CA ASP A 116 -5.17 5.18 -4.84
C ASP A 116 -5.37 3.89 -4.03
N ASP A 117 -5.67 2.80 -4.74
CA ASP A 117 -6.05 1.49 -4.18
C ASP A 117 -7.15 1.57 -3.11
N THR A 118 -6.80 1.36 -1.84
CA THR A 118 -7.74 1.38 -0.70
C THR A 118 -7.98 2.79 -0.14
N GLN A 119 -7.25 3.79 -0.63
CA GLN A 119 -7.31 5.17 -0.16
C GLN A 119 -8.05 6.04 -1.18
N VAL A 120 -8.95 6.87 -0.67
CA VAL A 120 -9.70 7.85 -1.49
C VAL A 120 -9.58 9.21 -0.81
N ASP A 121 -8.86 10.12 -1.46
CA ASP A 121 -8.56 11.43 -0.92
C ASP A 121 -9.15 12.55 -1.78
N PRO A 122 -9.75 13.61 -1.18
CA PRO A 122 -10.15 14.78 -1.93
C PRO A 122 -8.91 15.51 -2.47
N VAL A 123 -8.96 15.92 -3.74
CA VAL A 123 -7.87 16.65 -4.39
C VAL A 123 -7.90 18.10 -3.93
N ARG A 124 -6.99 18.44 -3.02
CA ARG A 124 -6.92 19.78 -2.39
C ARG A 124 -6.36 20.88 -3.29
N ARG A 125 -5.58 20.53 -4.32
CA ARG A 125 -5.00 21.52 -5.26
C ARG A 125 -6.00 21.82 -6.38
N PRO A 126 -6.01 23.05 -6.92
CA PRO A 126 -6.85 23.38 -8.06
C PRO A 126 -6.58 22.41 -9.22
N PRO A 127 -7.62 21.94 -9.94
CA PRO A 127 -7.48 21.04 -11.08
C PRO A 127 -6.45 21.52 -12.10
N ALA A 128 -6.36 22.84 -12.30
CA ALA A 128 -5.39 23.49 -13.17
C ALA A 128 -3.94 23.02 -12.97
N SER A 129 -3.54 22.69 -11.74
CA SER A 129 -2.15 22.31 -11.44
C SER A 129 -1.73 20.95 -12.03
N PHE A 130 -2.60 19.94 -12.00
CA PHE A 130 -2.29 18.62 -12.58
C PHE A 130 -2.73 18.52 -14.05
N LEU A 131 -3.62 19.40 -14.51
CA LEU A 131 -4.07 19.46 -15.90
C LEU A 131 -3.07 20.17 -16.82
N ALA A 132 -2.37 21.21 -16.36
CA ALA A 132 -1.52 22.03 -17.22
C ALA A 132 -0.26 21.29 -17.76
N ALA A 133 0.26 20.31 -17.03
CA ALA A 133 1.54 19.67 -17.38
C ALA A 133 1.65 18.23 -16.86
N SER A 134 0.71 17.36 -17.24
CA SER A 134 0.69 15.98 -16.73
C SER A 134 1.72 15.09 -17.41
N LYS A 135 2.57 14.45 -16.60
CA LYS A 135 3.54 13.41 -17.04
C LYS A 135 3.02 11.99 -16.85
N GLU A 136 1.94 11.84 -16.10
CA GLU A 136 1.44 10.53 -15.63
C GLU A 136 0.11 10.14 -16.26
N ALA A 137 -0.67 11.10 -16.76
CA ALA A 137 -1.94 10.82 -17.41
C ALA A 137 -1.76 9.80 -18.53
N TYR A 138 -2.54 8.74 -18.49
CA TYR A 138 -2.46 7.61 -19.40
C TYR A 138 -3.77 7.44 -20.17
N MET A 139 -4.91 7.52 -19.48
CA MET A 139 -6.22 7.56 -20.12
C MET A 139 -7.03 8.73 -19.56
N LEU A 140 -7.75 9.41 -20.44
CA LEU A 140 -8.64 10.51 -20.12
C LEU A 140 -10.08 10.10 -20.43
N ILE A 141 -10.98 10.41 -19.53
CA ILE A 141 -12.40 10.12 -19.65
C ILE A 141 -13.13 11.46 -19.66
N TYR A 142 -13.79 11.74 -20.77
CA TYR A 142 -14.64 12.90 -20.92
C TYR A 142 -16.10 12.48 -21.04
N SER A 143 -16.99 13.25 -20.42
CA SER A 143 -18.43 13.12 -20.59
C SER A 143 -18.96 14.23 -21.48
N ARG A 144 -19.83 13.90 -22.41
CA ARG A 144 -20.47 14.87 -23.29
C ARG A 144 -21.27 15.87 -22.46
N VAL A 145 -21.05 17.15 -22.69
CA VAL A 145 -21.83 18.21 -22.03
C VAL A 145 -23.27 18.12 -22.55
N PRO A 146 -24.27 17.99 -21.66
CA PRO A 146 -25.67 17.92 -22.07
C PRO A 146 -26.07 19.16 -22.88
N ARG A 147 -26.81 18.95 -23.97
CA ARG A 147 -27.46 20.05 -24.69
C ARG A 147 -28.66 20.51 -23.88
N ALA A 148 -29.05 21.78 -24.02
CA ALA A 148 -30.25 22.33 -23.37
C ALA A 148 -31.56 21.58 -23.71
N GLN A 149 -31.54 20.77 -24.76
CA GLN A 149 -32.66 19.96 -25.26
C GLN A 149 -32.62 18.50 -24.75
N ASP A 150 -31.52 18.08 -24.13
CA ASP A 150 -31.39 16.72 -23.61
C ASP A 150 -32.28 16.59 -22.36
N LYS A 151 -33.15 15.58 -22.34
CA LYS A 151 -33.90 15.25 -21.13
C LYS A 151 -32.90 14.90 -20.02
N PRO A 152 -33.06 15.41 -18.79
CA PRO A 152 -32.24 14.98 -17.67
C PRO A 152 -32.33 13.46 -17.58
N LYS A 153 -31.18 12.78 -17.67
CA LYS A 153 -31.10 11.37 -17.31
C LYS A 153 -31.52 11.30 -15.85
N THR A 154 -32.62 10.60 -15.58
CA THR A 154 -33.09 10.31 -14.23
C THR A 154 -31.92 9.76 -13.43
N ASP A 155 -31.64 10.39 -12.29
CA ASP A 155 -30.57 10.01 -11.37
C ASP A 155 -30.61 8.52 -11.04
N ALA A 156 -29.42 7.98 -10.71
CA ALA A 156 -29.13 6.58 -10.45
C ALA A 156 -30.34 5.81 -9.90
N ALA A 157 -30.85 4.87 -10.69
CA ALA A 157 -31.87 3.94 -10.22
C ALA A 157 -31.41 3.35 -8.88
N MET A 158 -32.26 3.44 -7.86
CA MET A 158 -31.98 2.86 -6.55
C MET A 158 -31.46 1.42 -6.73
N PRO A 159 -30.38 1.02 -6.04
CA PRO A 159 -29.89 -0.34 -6.11
C PRO A 159 -31.04 -1.31 -5.82
N SER A 160 -31.06 -2.46 -6.50
CA SER A 160 -32.14 -3.43 -6.30
C SER A 160 -32.22 -3.83 -4.81
N PRO A 161 -33.41 -4.18 -4.28
CA PRO A 161 -33.55 -4.58 -2.88
C PRO A 161 -32.58 -5.70 -2.47
N VAL A 162 -32.26 -6.61 -3.39
CA VAL A 162 -31.26 -7.67 -3.21
C VAL A 162 -29.87 -7.09 -2.95
N ARG A 163 -29.41 -6.12 -3.76
CA ARG A 163 -28.11 -5.47 -3.56
C ARG A 163 -28.04 -4.71 -2.24
N VAL A 164 -29.12 -4.07 -1.84
CA VAL A 164 -29.19 -3.37 -0.55
C VAL A 164 -29.04 -4.36 0.60
N ALA A 165 -29.72 -5.51 0.54
CA ALA A 165 -29.61 -6.56 1.55
C ALA A 165 -28.18 -7.16 1.62
N GLU A 166 -27.53 -7.39 0.47
CA GLU A 166 -26.13 -7.85 0.41
C GLU A 166 -25.18 -6.86 1.11
N VAL A 167 -25.32 -5.56 0.83
CA VAL A 167 -24.50 -4.50 1.46
C VAL A 167 -24.74 -4.45 2.97
N GLN A 168 -26.00 -4.56 3.40
CA GLN A 168 -26.34 -4.57 4.82
C GLN A 168 -25.74 -5.79 5.55
N ALA A 169 -25.76 -6.97 4.93
CA ALA A 169 -25.13 -8.17 5.48
C ALA A 169 -23.60 -8.01 5.58
N ALA A 170 -22.96 -7.47 4.55
CA ALA A 170 -21.53 -7.19 4.56
C ALA A 170 -21.14 -6.17 5.65
N ASN A 171 -21.92 -5.11 5.81
CA ASN A 171 -21.71 -4.12 6.87
C ASN A 171 -21.88 -4.74 8.27
N ALA A 172 -22.86 -5.63 8.46
CA ALA A 172 -23.05 -6.34 9.72
C ALA A 172 -21.87 -7.26 10.04
N ALA A 173 -21.36 -8.00 9.05
CA ALA A 173 -20.17 -8.84 9.19
C ALA A 173 -18.92 -8.02 9.52
N LEU A 174 -18.72 -6.87 8.85
CA LEU A 174 -17.64 -5.95 9.16
C LEU A 174 -17.74 -5.45 10.61
N GLN A 175 -18.93 -5.05 11.06
CA GLN A 175 -19.14 -4.58 12.43
C GLN A 175 -18.83 -5.65 13.48
N GLN A 176 -19.20 -6.91 13.20
CA GLN A 176 -18.83 -8.05 14.04
C GLN A 176 -17.32 -8.24 14.10
N ASN A 177 -16.63 -8.19 12.95
CA ASN A 177 -15.18 -8.31 12.88
C ASN A 177 -14.47 -7.18 13.63
N VAL A 178 -14.95 -5.94 13.51
CA VAL A 178 -14.43 -4.78 14.25
C VAL A 178 -14.62 -4.96 15.75
N THR A 179 -15.78 -5.44 16.18
CA THR A 179 -16.08 -5.68 17.60
C THR A 179 -15.20 -6.79 18.17
N ALA A 180 -15.06 -7.90 17.45
CA ALA A 180 -14.20 -9.02 17.86
C ALA A 180 -12.71 -8.61 17.89
N TYR A 181 -12.26 -7.81 16.93
CA TYR A 181 -10.90 -7.27 16.91
C TYR A 181 -10.67 -6.33 18.10
N ALA A 182 -11.61 -5.42 18.39
CA ALA A 182 -11.53 -4.51 19.53
C ALA A 182 -11.47 -5.27 20.86
N ALA A 183 -12.33 -6.29 21.04
CA ALA A 183 -12.29 -7.16 22.23
C ALA A 183 -10.93 -7.85 22.37
N ARG A 184 -10.41 -8.44 21.28
CA ARG A 184 -9.07 -9.04 21.27
C ARG A 184 -7.97 -8.05 21.63
N VAL A 185 -8.05 -6.80 21.16
CA VAL A 185 -7.11 -5.73 21.51
C VAL A 185 -7.17 -5.42 23.00
N VAL A 186 -8.37 -5.35 23.60
CA VAL A 186 -8.55 -5.16 25.04
C VAL A 186 -7.94 -6.31 25.82
N ASP A 187 -8.30 -7.57 25.50
CA ASP A 187 -7.79 -8.77 26.16
C ASP A 187 -6.25 -8.83 26.12
N LEU A 188 -5.67 -8.55 24.95
CA LEU A 188 -4.21 -8.48 24.77
C LEU A 188 -3.59 -7.37 25.62
N THR A 189 -4.19 -6.18 25.63
CA THR A 189 -3.66 -5.03 26.38
C THR A 189 -3.73 -5.26 27.88
N GLU A 190 -4.82 -5.85 28.38
CA GLU A 190 -4.97 -6.23 29.79
C GLU A 190 -3.96 -7.31 30.18
N ALA A 191 -3.79 -8.35 29.35
CA ALA A 191 -2.80 -9.39 29.58
C ALA A 191 -1.37 -8.83 29.64
N ILE A 192 -1.01 -7.92 28.71
CA ILE A 192 0.29 -7.21 28.72
C ILE A 192 0.43 -6.37 29.99
N ALA A 193 -0.61 -5.64 30.41
CA ALA A 193 -0.57 -4.81 31.61
C ALA A 193 -0.35 -5.63 32.88
N VAL A 194 -1.03 -6.77 33.02
CA VAL A 194 -0.84 -7.72 34.14
C VAL A 194 0.59 -8.23 34.17
N ARG A 195 1.14 -8.65 33.03
CA ARG A 195 2.53 -9.15 32.93
C ARG A 195 3.54 -8.05 33.24
N LYS A 196 3.31 -6.82 32.79
CA LYS A 196 4.15 -5.67 33.09
C LYS A 196 4.16 -5.35 34.59
N ALA A 197 2.99 -5.32 35.24
CA ALA A 197 2.91 -5.08 36.69
C ALA A 197 3.66 -6.14 37.51
N LYS A 198 3.55 -7.42 37.09
CA LYS A 198 4.34 -8.52 37.68
C LYS A 198 5.84 -8.33 37.49
N TYR A 199 6.26 -7.98 36.27
CA TYR A 199 7.66 -7.68 35.99
C TYR A 199 8.19 -6.56 36.89
N GLU A 200 7.48 -5.44 37.01
CA GLU A 200 7.87 -4.30 37.85
C GLU A 200 7.98 -4.73 39.33
N TYR A 201 6.96 -5.38 39.89
CA TYR A 201 6.97 -5.85 41.28
C TYR A 201 8.16 -6.78 41.59
N HIS A 202 8.41 -7.78 40.74
CA HIS A 202 9.43 -8.79 40.99
C HIS A 202 10.87 -8.34 40.60
N MET A 203 11.02 -7.23 39.88
CA MET A 203 12.30 -6.58 39.60
C MET A 203 12.68 -5.53 40.66
N GLU A 204 11.70 -4.77 41.15
CA GLU A 204 11.91 -3.65 42.09
C GLU A 204 12.01 -4.10 43.54
N THR A 205 11.49 -5.29 43.88
CA THR A 205 11.66 -5.84 45.23
C THR A 205 13.15 -6.13 45.47
N PRO A 206 13.81 -5.46 46.44
CA PRO A 206 15.23 -5.71 46.71
C PRO A 206 15.39 -7.17 47.14
N LEU A 207 15.99 -7.97 46.26
CA LEU A 207 16.54 -9.26 46.65
C LEU A 207 17.60 -8.95 47.70
N GLY A 208 17.26 -9.11 48.98
CA GLY A 208 18.21 -8.97 50.08
C GLY A 208 19.44 -9.82 49.80
N ASN A 209 20.58 -9.49 50.42
CA ASN A 209 21.89 -10.10 50.10
C ASN A 209 21.95 -11.65 50.19
N ALA A 210 20.91 -12.31 50.71
CA ALA A 210 20.75 -13.77 50.81
C ALA A 210 19.61 -14.37 49.95
N ALA A 211 18.90 -13.59 49.13
CA ALA A 211 17.76 -14.08 48.35
C ALA A 211 18.18 -14.77 47.04
N LYS A 212 17.60 -15.93 46.74
CA LYS A 212 17.85 -16.68 45.51
C LYS A 212 17.33 -15.92 44.29
N PHE A 213 18.17 -15.75 43.28
CA PHE A 213 17.86 -14.99 42.07
C PHE A 213 18.46 -15.61 40.82
N TYR A 214 17.98 -15.20 39.65
CA TYR A 214 18.42 -15.68 38.34
C TYR A 214 18.74 -14.53 37.39
N TRP A 215 19.72 -14.74 36.51
CA TRP A 215 19.99 -13.83 35.39
C TRP A 215 19.34 -14.36 34.11
N ILE A 216 18.54 -13.50 33.47
CA ILE A 216 17.80 -13.80 32.23
C ILE A 216 18.10 -12.71 31.20
N ASP A 217 18.17 -13.10 29.92
CA ASP A 217 18.33 -12.15 28.82
C ASP A 217 17.14 -11.16 28.73
N ALA A 218 17.45 -9.88 28.58
CA ALA A 218 16.46 -8.82 28.52
C ALA A 218 15.49 -8.97 27.34
N SER A 219 15.92 -9.60 26.23
CA SER A 219 15.07 -9.87 25.07
C SER A 219 13.97 -10.89 25.39
N VAL A 220 14.29 -11.92 26.17
CA VAL A 220 13.33 -12.95 26.63
C VAL A 220 12.28 -12.32 27.55
N LEU A 221 12.71 -11.44 28.46
CA LEU A 221 11.80 -10.72 29.35
C LEU A 221 10.90 -9.75 28.57
N LYS A 222 11.45 -9.04 27.58
CA LYS A 222 10.68 -8.14 26.71
C LYS A 222 9.62 -8.90 25.91
N ALA A 223 9.99 -10.02 25.30
CA ALA A 223 9.08 -10.87 24.53
C ALA A 223 7.95 -11.42 25.42
N TRP A 224 8.28 -11.86 26.64
CA TRP A 224 7.29 -12.33 27.60
C TRP A 224 6.31 -11.24 28.06
N VAL A 225 6.80 -10.04 28.40
CA VAL A 225 5.94 -8.91 28.82
C VAL A 225 5.01 -8.46 27.69
N LEU A 226 5.51 -8.40 26.45
CA LEU A 226 4.71 -7.98 25.29
C LEU A 226 3.76 -9.06 24.77
N GLY A 227 3.91 -10.29 25.25
CA GLY A 227 3.05 -11.40 24.87
C GLY A 227 3.30 -11.96 23.49
N ASP A 228 4.56 -12.00 23.07
CA ASP A 228 4.98 -12.62 21.82
C ASP A 228 4.66 -14.15 21.78
N ASP A 229 4.32 -14.76 22.92
CA ASP A 229 3.79 -16.12 23.05
C ASP A 229 2.29 -16.26 22.64
N ILE A 230 1.55 -15.15 22.52
CA ILE A 230 0.10 -15.14 22.25
C ILE A 230 -0.21 -15.24 20.73
N GLY A 231 0.78 -15.50 19.86
CA GLY A 231 0.59 -15.38 18.40
C GLY A 231 1.42 -16.25 17.47
N HIS A 232 2.02 -17.35 17.95
CA HIS A 232 2.93 -18.27 17.25
C HIS A 232 4.43 -17.99 17.41
N SER A 233 5.12 -19.01 17.93
CA SER A 233 6.56 -19.24 17.85
C SER A 233 7.45 -18.13 18.42
N VAL A 234 7.48 -18.02 19.75
CA VAL A 234 8.76 -17.69 20.39
C VAL A 234 9.67 -18.89 20.12
N ALA A 235 10.42 -18.84 19.00
CA ALA A 235 11.61 -19.64 18.88
C ALA A 235 12.46 -19.23 20.08
N ALA A 236 12.54 -20.11 21.08
CA ALA A 236 13.44 -19.93 22.20
C ALA A 236 14.80 -19.65 21.58
N THR A 237 15.22 -18.38 21.60
CA THR A 237 16.58 -18.03 21.22
C THR A 237 17.40 -18.51 22.39
N THR A 238 17.70 -19.81 22.40
CA THR A 238 18.65 -20.40 23.31
C THR A 238 20.00 -19.85 22.88
N SER A 239 20.32 -18.63 23.30
CA SER A 239 21.70 -18.22 23.34
C SER A 239 22.40 -19.23 24.25
N GLU A 240 23.35 -19.98 23.71
CA GLU A 240 24.06 -20.99 24.47
C GLU A 240 24.63 -20.33 25.73
N THR A 241 24.32 -20.90 26.91
CA THR A 241 24.72 -20.36 28.22
C THR A 241 26.21 -20.04 28.31
N THR A 242 27.02 -20.70 27.46
CA THR A 242 28.47 -20.54 27.26
C THR A 242 28.90 -19.13 26.80
N GLU A 243 28.04 -18.34 26.13
CA GLU A 243 28.41 -16.99 25.67
C GLU A 243 28.50 -15.96 26.81
N TYR A 244 27.66 -16.13 27.83
CA TYR A 244 27.52 -15.17 28.93
C TYR A 244 28.37 -15.51 30.16
N VAL A 245 28.91 -16.72 30.23
CA VAL A 245 29.74 -17.19 31.34
C VAL A 245 31.22 -17.22 30.97
N CYS A 246 32.09 -16.94 31.93
CA CYS A 246 33.52 -17.15 31.79
C CYS A 246 33.87 -18.64 31.97
N PRO A 247 35.12 -19.07 31.71
CA PRO A 247 35.55 -20.46 31.90
C PRO A 247 35.34 -21.02 33.32
N HIS A 248 35.19 -20.15 34.33
CA HIS A 248 34.86 -20.53 35.72
C HIS A 248 33.36 -20.65 35.99
N ASN A 249 32.53 -20.63 34.93
CA ASN A 249 31.07 -20.67 34.99
C ASN A 249 30.47 -19.49 35.79
N LYS A 250 31.05 -18.29 35.65
CA LYS A 250 30.63 -17.03 36.33
C LYS A 250 30.27 -15.96 35.30
N LEU A 251 29.44 -14.98 35.67
CA LEU A 251 28.92 -14.00 34.72
C LEU A 251 30.03 -13.10 34.18
N ARG A 252 30.07 -12.92 32.86
CA ARG A 252 30.96 -11.98 32.19
C ARG A 252 30.52 -10.52 32.44
N PRO A 253 31.37 -9.64 33.01
CA PRO A 253 30.99 -8.24 33.27
C PRO A 253 30.56 -7.47 32.02
N ASP A 254 31.20 -7.73 30.87
CA ASP A 254 30.90 -7.10 29.57
C ASP A 254 29.51 -7.46 29.03
N LYS A 255 28.99 -8.64 29.40
CA LYS A 255 27.68 -9.13 28.98
C LYS A 255 26.54 -8.82 29.97
N SER A 256 26.88 -8.33 31.17
CA SER A 256 25.91 -8.01 32.23
C SER A 256 24.82 -7.01 31.82
N ARG A 257 25.11 -6.11 30.87
CA ARG A 257 24.15 -5.11 30.37
C ARG A 257 22.99 -5.72 29.58
N GLN A 258 23.17 -6.92 29.03
CA GLN A 258 22.17 -7.64 28.25
C GLN A 258 21.25 -8.50 29.13
N LEU A 259 21.61 -8.69 30.39
CA LEU A 259 20.88 -9.52 31.33
C LEU A 259 20.18 -8.68 32.39
N LYS A 260 19.10 -9.23 32.93
CA LYS A 260 18.38 -8.67 34.08
C LYS A 260 18.30 -9.72 35.19
N ARG A 261 18.41 -9.24 36.43
CA ARG A 261 18.29 -10.05 37.63
C ARG A 261 16.83 -10.18 38.03
N VAL A 262 16.28 -11.39 38.03
CA VAL A 262 14.90 -11.68 38.45
C VAL A 262 14.85 -12.48 39.74
N SER A 263 13.74 -12.37 40.47
CA SER A 263 13.45 -13.23 41.62
C SER A 263 13.19 -14.69 41.22
N GLU A 264 13.37 -15.62 42.16
CA GLU A 264 13.02 -17.03 41.94
C GLU A 264 11.55 -17.23 41.59
N GLN A 265 10.66 -16.41 42.14
CA GLN A 265 9.23 -16.49 41.85
C GLN A 265 8.93 -16.13 40.39
N LEU A 266 9.45 -14.99 39.90
CA LEU A 266 9.27 -14.59 38.50
C LEU A 266 9.91 -15.60 37.55
N TYR A 267 11.06 -16.16 37.92
CA TYR A 267 11.70 -17.22 37.13
C TYR A 267 10.82 -18.47 36.98
N ARG A 268 10.21 -18.97 38.07
CA ARG A 268 9.30 -20.13 37.99
C ARG A 268 8.08 -19.85 37.13
N GLU A 269 7.53 -18.64 37.20
CA GLU A 269 6.41 -18.24 36.32
C GLU A 269 6.83 -18.21 34.85
N LEU A 270 8.00 -17.65 34.52
CA LEU A 270 8.55 -17.67 33.17
C LEU A 270 8.73 -19.11 32.64
N CYS A 271 9.22 -20.04 33.46
CA CYS A 271 9.33 -21.45 33.11
C CYS A 271 7.99 -22.15 32.88
N SER A 272 6.92 -21.70 33.53
CA SER A 272 5.59 -22.31 33.36
C SER A 272 4.91 -21.93 32.03
N VAL A 273 5.33 -20.82 31.41
CA VAL A 273 4.74 -20.28 30.18
C VAL A 273 5.59 -20.62 28.96
N VAL A 274 6.92 -20.52 29.08
CA VAL A 274 7.86 -20.89 28.02
C VAL A 274 8.05 -22.41 28.03
N HIS A 275 7.50 -23.14 27.07
CA HIS A 275 7.51 -24.62 27.04
C HIS A 275 8.94 -25.23 27.00
N ALA A 276 9.94 -24.47 26.56
CA ALA A 276 11.35 -24.85 26.59
C ALA A 276 12.10 -24.39 27.87
N GLY A 277 11.43 -23.64 28.75
CA GLY A 277 12.03 -22.85 29.83
C GLY A 277 12.84 -21.66 29.29
N PRO A 278 12.82 -20.48 29.94
CA PRO A 278 13.79 -19.43 29.63
C PRO A 278 15.20 -19.98 29.90
N SER A 279 16.16 -19.70 29.00
CA SER A 279 17.56 -20.07 29.22
C SER A 279 18.09 -19.34 30.46
N VAL A 280 18.26 -20.06 31.56
CA VAL A 280 18.94 -19.52 32.74
C VAL A 280 20.41 -19.39 32.43
N VAL A 281 20.94 -18.20 32.66
CA VAL A 281 22.38 -18.00 32.57
C VAL A 281 23.05 -18.43 33.88
N LEU A 282 22.69 -17.83 35.02
CA LEU A 282 23.30 -18.13 36.32
C LEU A 282 22.34 -17.86 37.50
N SER A 283 22.48 -18.64 38.57
CA SER A 283 21.82 -18.44 39.87
C SER A 283 22.69 -17.64 40.85
N SER A 284 22.09 -17.16 41.94
CA SER A 284 22.77 -16.49 43.07
C SER A 284 23.89 -17.29 43.72
N GLU A 285 23.97 -18.61 43.53
CA GLU A 285 25.05 -19.46 44.05
C GLU A 285 26.31 -19.39 43.16
N ASN A 286 26.13 -19.01 41.90
CA ASN A 286 27.15 -19.15 40.86
C ASN A 286 27.56 -17.83 40.20
N TYR A 287 27.22 -16.67 40.77
CA TYR A 287 27.51 -15.38 40.10
C TYR A 287 28.82 -14.68 40.51
N TRP A 288 29.45 -15.00 41.66
CA TRP A 288 30.73 -14.39 42.06
C TRP A 288 31.94 -15.25 41.65
N CYS A 289 32.90 -14.62 40.97
CA CYS A 289 34.24 -15.18 40.77
C CYS A 289 35.22 -14.53 41.75
N ARG A 290 35.81 -15.30 42.67
CA ARG A 290 36.87 -14.78 43.56
C ARG A 290 38.21 -14.55 42.84
N ALA A 291 38.37 -15.01 41.59
CA ALA A 291 39.62 -14.87 40.83
C ALA A 291 39.88 -13.44 40.31
N PHE A 292 38.90 -12.53 40.40
CA PHE A 292 39.07 -11.12 40.01
C PHE A 292 39.63 -10.21 41.13
N LEU A 293 39.93 -10.76 42.32
CA LEU A 293 40.52 -9.99 43.42
C LEU A 293 42.05 -9.80 43.31
N TYR A 294 42.69 -10.29 42.24
CA TYR A 294 44.16 -10.23 42.08
C TYR A 294 44.65 -9.53 40.81
N LEU A 295 43.80 -8.79 40.11
CA LEU A 295 44.18 -7.95 38.96
C LEU A 295 43.44 -6.60 39.01
N CYS A 296 43.72 -5.82 40.04
CA CYS A 296 43.65 -4.36 40.07
C CYS A 296 44.86 -3.87 40.87
#